data_AF-A0A538NR05-F1
#
_entry.id   AF-A0A538NR05-F1
#
_cell.length_a   1.000
_cell.length_b   1.000
_cell.length_c   1.000
_cell.angle_alpha   90.00
_cell.angle_beta   90.00
_cell.angle_gamma   90.00
#
_symmetry.space_group_name_H-M   'P 1'
#
loop_
_entity.id
_entity.type
_entity.pdbx_description
1 polymer ?
#
loop_
_entity_poly.entity_id
_entity_poly.type
_entity_poly.pdbx_seq_one_letter_code
_entity_poly.pdbx_strand_id
1 'polypeptide(L)' 'MIQGSEIRRADFPIEQLLLDRWSPRAMSGEAI' A
#
# COMPACT_ATOMS: atom_id res chain seq x y z
N MET A 1 -0.18 -0.82 -10.66
CA MET A 1 -0.13 -0.56 -9.20
C MET A 1 0.96 -1.45 -8.64
N ILE A 2 1.89 -0.88 -7.87
CA ILE A 2 2.95 -1.67 -7.22
C ILE A 2 2.40 -2.19 -5.89
N GLN A 3 2.64 -3.46 -5.57
CA GLN A 3 2.22 -4.03 -4.30
C GLN A 3 3.12 -3.48 -3.19
N GLY A 4 2.51 -2.98 -2.11
CA GLY A 4 3.25 -2.29 -1.04
C GLY A 4 4.34 -3.17 -0.41
N SER A 5 4.10 -4.47 -0.30
CA SER A 5 5.06 -5.45 0.22
C SER A 5 6.26 -5.74 -0.69
N GLU A 6 6.25 -5.31 -1.95
CA GLU A 6 7.43 -5.45 -2.82
C GLU A 6 8.53 -4.45 -2.44
N ILE A 7 8.15 -3.31 -1.86
CA ILE A 7 9.06 -2.22 -1.49
C ILE A 7 9.23 -2.14 0.03
N ARG A 8 8.14 -2.34 0.79
CA ARG A 8 8.14 -2.16 2.24
C ARG A 8 8.44 -3.47 2.95
N ARG A 9 9.34 -3.40 3.93
CA ARG A 9 9.55 -4.45 4.93
C ARG A 9 9.13 -3.93 6.29
N ALA A 10 8.36 -4.73 7.01
CA ALA A 10 7.96 -4.42 8.37
C ALA A 10 8.93 -5.09 9.36
N ASP A 11 9.37 -4.34 10.36
CA ASP A 11 10.25 -4.85 11.42
C ASP A 11 9.46 -5.65 12.49
N PHE A 12 8.13 -5.58 12.45
CA PHE A 12 7.21 -6.25 13.38
C PHE A 12 6.03 -6.88 12.62
N PRO A 13 5.34 -7.89 13.21
CA PRO A 13 4.16 -8.48 12.60
C PRO A 13 3.08 -7.43 12.30
N ILE A 14 2.60 -7.42 11.07
CA ILE A 14 1.53 -6.54 10.60
C ILE A 14 0.67 -7.30 9.59
N GLU A 15 -0.60 -6.95 9.50
CA GLU A 15 -1.50 -7.52 8.48
C GLU A 15 -1.05 -7.13 7.08
N GLN A 16 -1.01 -8.12 6.19
CA GLN A 16 -0.62 -7.96 4.79
C GLN A 16 -1.49 -6.92 4.07
N LEU A 17 -2.80 -6.90 4.38
CA LEU A 17 -3.73 -5.91 3.85
C LEU A 17 -3.28 -4.48 4.16
N LEU A 18 -2.74 -4.21 5.35
CA LEU A 18 -2.29 -2.86 5.72
C LEU A 18 -1.01 -2.48 4.98
N LEU A 19 -0.13 -3.45 4.70
CA LEU A 19 1.11 -3.23 3.95
C LEU A 19 0.84 -2.94 2.47
N ASP A 20 -0.14 -3.64 1.91
CA ASP A 20 -0.50 -3.60 0.49
C ASP A 20 -1.61 -2.60 0.15
N ARG A 21 -2.37 -2.13 1.16
CA ARG A 21 -3.40 -1.12 0.96
C ARG A 21 -2.76 0.19 0.52
N TRP A 22 -3.07 0.58 -0.71
CA TRP A 22 -2.78 1.89 -1.26
C TRP A 22 -4.08 2.57 -1.71
N SER A 23 -4.25 3.87 -1.44
CA SER A 23 -5.39 4.63 -1.97
C SER A 23 -5.13 4.93 -3.46
N PRO A 24 -5.93 4.43 -4.41
CA PRO A 24 -5.70 4.65 -5.84
C PRO A 24 -5.49 6.12 -6.19
N ARG A 25 -6.14 7.01 -5.42
CA ARG A 25 -6.12 8.46 -5.57
C ARG A 25 -4.80 9.13 -5.18
N ALA A 26 -4.03 8.52 -4.26
CA ALA A 26 -2.71 9.00 -3.89
C ALA A 26 -1.67 8.82 -5.02
N MET A 27 -2.02 8.12 -6.11
CA MET A 27 -1.17 7.92 -7.29
C MET A 27 -1.84 8.35 -8.61
N SER A 28 -3.18 8.41 -8.68
CA SER A 28 -3.92 8.75 -9.91
C SER A 28 -4.50 10.16 -9.93
N GLY A 29 -4.65 10.83 -8.77
CA GLY A 29 -5.29 12.15 -8.71
C GLY A 29 -6.80 12.17 -8.99
N GLU A 30 -7.45 11.00 -9.14
CA GLU A 30 -8.89 10.91 -9.41
C GLU A 30 -9.74 11.25 -8.16
N ALA A 31 -10.90 11.88 -8.40
CA ALA A 31 -11.83 12.28 -7.36
C ALA A 31 -12.53 11.10 -6.67
N ILE A 32 -13.17 11.36 -5.53
CA ILE A 32 -13.91 10.35 -4.72
C ILE A 32 -15.39 10.35 -5.06
#